data_AF-A0A832ZUR0-F1
#
_entry.id   AF-A0A832ZUR0-F1
#
_cell.length_a   1.000
_cell.length_b   1.000
_cell.length_c   1.000
_cell.angle_alpha   90.00
_cell.angle_beta   90.00
_cell.angle_gamma   90.00
#
_symmetry.space_group_name_H-M   'P 1'
#
loop_
_entity.id
_entity.type
_entity.pdbx_description
1 polymer ?
#
loop_
_entity_poly.entity_id
_entity_poly.type
_entity_poly.pdbx_seq_one_letter_code
_entity_poly.pdbx_strand_id
1 'polypeptide(L)'
;MSEKPRLEELRELLEREIAELEARLQLYQQLLALLEECAAGAIPTGRGARRGKEFRSRDGRVAARLVATRDTIRLNFTRPVPEQHPYVRYMLTALERLAADYEGLEYTVERDDEGKVASVIVTGVTRDTEDEVYAVLEFAAKKVSELPLR
;
A
#
# COMPACT_ATOMS: atom_id res chain seq x y z
N MET A 1 16.69 -56.04 -28.34
CA MET A 1 16.95 -54.69 -28.89
C MET A 1 15.62 -54.02 -29.17
N SER A 2 15.19 -53.01 -28.39
CA SER A 2 14.19 -51.99 -28.78
C SER A 2 13.71 -51.08 -27.61
N GLU A 3 14.54 -50.79 -26.61
CA GLU A 3 14.15 -49.85 -25.53
C GLU A 3 14.51 -48.37 -25.82
N LYS A 4 15.44 -48.13 -26.75
CA LYS A 4 15.92 -46.78 -27.11
C LYS A 4 14.84 -45.81 -27.62
N PRO A 5 13.96 -46.18 -28.58
CA PRO A 5 12.96 -45.23 -29.10
C PRO A 5 11.93 -44.83 -28.04
N ARG A 6 11.59 -45.72 -27.10
CA ARG A 6 10.67 -45.40 -25.99
C ARG A 6 11.27 -44.44 -24.97
N LEU A 7 12.57 -44.51 -24.74
CA LEU A 7 13.28 -43.60 -23.84
C LEU A 7 13.42 -42.20 -24.44
N GLU A 8 13.65 -42.11 -25.76
CA GLU A 8 13.72 -40.83 -26.47
C GLU A 8 12.34 -40.15 -26.52
N GLU A 9 11.27 -40.90 -26.81
CA GLU A 9 9.89 -40.38 -26.75
C GLU A 9 9.50 -39.92 -25.34
N LEU A 10 9.87 -40.67 -24.30
CA LEU A 10 9.61 -40.29 -22.91
C LEU A 10 10.39 -39.03 -22.52
N ARG A 11 11.63 -38.90 -23.00
CA ARG A 11 12.48 -37.74 -22.75
C ARG A 11 11.92 -36.49 -23.43
N GLU A 12 11.51 -36.59 -24.70
CA GLU A 12 10.89 -35.46 -25.40
C GLU A 12 9.57 -35.02 -24.75
N LEU A 13 8.79 -35.98 -24.24
CA LEU A 13 7.55 -35.70 -23.51
C LEU A 13 7.84 -34.96 -22.20
N LEU A 14 8.84 -35.42 -21.44
CA LEU A 14 9.28 -34.75 -20.22
C LEU A 14 9.87 -33.35 -20.49
N GLU A 15 10.67 -33.19 -21.55
CA GLU A 15 11.22 -31.88 -21.94
C GLU A 15 10.11 -30.89 -22.31
N ARG A 16 9.06 -31.34 -23.01
CA ARG A 16 7.88 -30.51 -23.30
C ARG A 16 7.11 -30.15 -22.04
N GLU A 17 6.93 -31.10 -21.13
CA GLU A 17 6.20 -30.89 -19.89
C GLU A 17 6.94 -29.92 -18.96
N ILE A 18 8.28 -30.00 -18.91
CA ILE A 18 9.12 -29.01 -18.23
C ILE A 18 8.92 -27.62 -18.82
N ALA A 19 9.01 -27.48 -20.15
CA ALA A 19 8.83 -26.18 -20.81
C ALA A 19 7.43 -25.58 -20.57
N GLU A 20 6.39 -26.40 -20.54
CA GLU A 20 5.03 -25.94 -20.23
C GLU A 20 4.90 -25.49 -18.77
N LEU A 21 5.51 -26.22 -17.83
CA LEU A 21 5.53 -25.87 -16.42
C LEU A 21 6.31 -24.58 -16.16
N GLU A 22 7.44 -24.37 -16.84
CA GLU A 22 8.23 -23.14 -16.78
C GLU A 22 7.44 -21.94 -17.31
N ALA A 23 6.73 -22.09 -18.44
CA ALA A 23 5.87 -21.05 -18.98
C ALA A 23 4.72 -20.69 -18.03
N ARG A 24 4.10 -21.69 -17.39
CA ARG A 24 3.08 -21.46 -16.36
C ARG A 24 3.65 -20.76 -15.13
N LEU A 25 4.85 -21.15 -14.69
CA LEU A 25 5.53 -20.50 -13.58
C LEU A 25 5.80 -19.02 -13.89
N GLN A 26 6.30 -18.73 -15.08
CA GLN A 26 6.57 -17.37 -15.51
C GLN A 26 5.29 -16.53 -15.59
N LEU A 27 4.19 -17.11 -16.09
CA LEU A 27 2.87 -16.46 -16.08
C LEU A 27 2.42 -16.16 -14.63
N TYR A 28 2.55 -17.12 -13.71
CA TYR A 28 2.19 -16.89 -12.31
C TYR A 28 3.06 -15.84 -11.64
N GLN A 29 4.35 -15.78 -11.95
CA GLN A 29 5.25 -14.73 -11.46
C GLN A 29 4.87 -13.35 -11.98
N GLN A 30 4.49 -13.25 -13.26
CA GLN A 30 3.98 -12.00 -13.85
C GLN A 30 2.65 -11.58 -13.20
N LEU A 31 1.74 -12.52 -12.97
CA LEU A 31 0.48 -12.26 -12.26
C LEU A 31 0.73 -11.85 -10.80
N LEU A 32 1.72 -12.45 -10.14
CA LEU A 32 2.13 -12.05 -8.79
C LEU A 32 2.67 -10.62 -8.78
N ALA A 33 3.57 -10.28 -9.72
CA ALA A 33 4.11 -8.93 -9.86
C ALA A 33 3.01 -7.90 -10.12
N LEU A 34 2.05 -8.20 -11.00
CA LEU A 34 0.88 -7.36 -11.24
C LEU A 34 0.01 -7.23 -9.98
N LEU A 35 -0.16 -8.30 -9.19
CA LEU A 35 -0.86 -8.25 -7.91
C LEU A 35 -0.11 -7.41 -6.88
N GLU A 36 1.22 -7.43 -6.86
CA GLU A 36 2.06 -6.60 -5.99
C GLU A 36 2.00 -5.12 -6.39
N GLU A 37 2.07 -4.82 -7.69
CA GLU A 37 1.86 -3.48 -8.23
C GLU A 37 0.43 -2.98 -7.97
N CYS A 38 -0.56 -3.86 -8.13
CA CYS A 38 -1.95 -3.56 -7.79
C CYS A 38 -2.15 -3.44 -6.28
N ALA A 39 -1.43 -4.15 -5.43
CA ALA A 39 -1.47 -3.98 -3.97
C ALA A 39 -0.76 -2.69 -3.54
N ALA A 40 0.28 -2.28 -4.28
CA ALA A 40 0.92 -0.98 -4.13
C ALA A 40 -0.01 0.17 -4.58
N GLY A 41 -0.89 -0.06 -5.58
CA GLY A 41 -1.86 0.91 -6.10
C GLY A 41 -3.30 0.84 -5.55
N ALA A 42 -3.74 -0.28 -4.97
CA ALA A 42 -5.12 -0.56 -4.58
C ALA A 42 -5.18 -1.40 -3.29
N ILE A 43 -5.82 -0.80 -2.29
CA ILE A 43 -6.29 -1.31 -1.01
C ILE A 43 -6.34 -2.85 -0.87
N PRO A 44 -5.75 -3.43 0.19
CA PRO A 44 -6.00 -4.82 0.52
C PRO A 44 -7.37 -4.97 1.22
N THR A 45 -8.36 -5.45 0.48
CA THR A 45 -9.54 -6.13 1.04
C THR A 45 -9.22 -7.63 1.14
N GLY A 46 -8.72 -8.07 2.28
CA GLY A 46 -8.41 -9.49 2.53
C GLY A 46 -8.11 -9.74 4.00
N ARG A 47 -8.88 -10.62 4.62
CA ARG A 47 -8.96 -10.90 6.06
C ARG A 47 -7.59 -11.28 6.65
N GLY A 48 -7.01 -10.40 7.46
CA GLY A 48 -5.82 -10.69 8.26
C GLY A 48 -4.93 -9.48 8.56
N ALA A 49 -4.93 -8.46 7.69
CA ALA A 49 -4.27 -7.19 7.95
C ALA A 49 -5.15 -6.30 8.85
N ARG A 50 -4.59 -5.68 9.88
CA ARG A 50 -5.30 -4.70 10.71
C ARG A 50 -5.83 -3.55 9.82
N ARG A 51 -7.14 -3.59 9.58
CA ARG A 51 -8.06 -2.49 9.19
C ARG A 51 -7.44 -1.34 8.39
N GLY A 52 -7.46 -1.46 7.07
CA GLY A 52 -7.57 -0.28 6.22
C GLY A 52 -8.88 0.46 6.52
N LYS A 53 -8.84 1.76 6.84
CA LYS A 53 -10.02 2.62 7.06
C LYS A 53 -10.20 3.57 5.89
N GLU A 54 -11.34 3.48 5.23
CA GLU A 54 -11.73 4.41 4.16
C GLU A 54 -12.48 5.60 4.74
N PHE A 55 -12.13 6.80 4.28
CA PHE A 55 -12.83 8.03 4.60
C PHE A 55 -13.54 8.52 3.34
N ARG A 56 -14.87 8.59 3.41
CA ARG A 56 -15.73 8.93 2.27
C ARG A 56 -16.23 10.35 2.39
N SER A 57 -16.26 11.03 1.25
CA SER A 57 -16.91 12.32 1.07
C SER A 57 -18.42 12.23 1.22
N ARG A 58 -19.07 13.40 1.33
CA ARG A 58 -20.54 13.49 1.37
C ARG A 58 -21.22 12.87 0.15
N ASP A 59 -20.54 12.87 -1.00
CA ASP A 59 -21.03 12.27 -2.25
C ASP A 59 -20.77 10.76 -2.33
N GLY A 60 -20.31 10.14 -1.24
CA GLY A 60 -20.05 8.70 -1.13
C GLY A 60 -18.75 8.23 -1.77
N ARG A 61 -17.98 9.11 -2.42
CA ARG A 61 -16.66 8.79 -3.01
C ARG A 61 -15.59 8.70 -1.93
N VAL A 62 -14.67 7.75 -2.08
CA VAL A 62 -13.50 7.64 -1.20
C VAL A 62 -12.60 8.86 -1.41
N ALA A 63 -12.29 9.57 -0.33
CA ALA A 63 -11.42 10.75 -0.31
C ALA A 63 -10.04 10.42 0.25
N ALA A 64 -9.95 9.51 1.22
CA ALA A 64 -8.70 9.08 1.80
C ALA A 64 -8.78 7.63 2.31
N ARG A 65 -7.62 6.98 2.43
CA ARG A 65 -7.47 5.61 2.94
C ARG A 65 -6.31 5.56 3.91
N LEU A 66 -6.55 5.06 5.11
CA LEU A 66 -5.54 4.82 6.13
C LEU A 66 -5.30 3.32 6.21
N VAL A 67 -4.05 2.87 6.05
CA VAL A 67 -3.66 1.46 6.07
C VAL A 67 -2.55 1.27 7.09
N ALA A 68 -2.71 0.31 7.99
CA ALA A 68 -1.69 -0.04 8.98
C ALA A 68 -1.15 -1.45 8.70
N THR A 69 0.18 -1.58 8.72
CA THR A 69 0.90 -2.85 8.77
C THR A 69 1.54 -3.01 10.15
N ARG A 70 2.51 -3.91 10.31
CA ARG A 70 3.11 -4.25 11.61
C ARG A 70 3.85 -3.08 12.27
N ASP A 71 4.52 -2.27 11.46
CA ASP A 71 5.43 -1.20 11.86
C ASP A 71 5.27 0.07 11.02
N THR A 72 4.30 0.08 10.11
CA THR A 72 4.09 1.18 9.15
C THR A 72 2.63 1.57 9.13
N ILE A 73 2.33 2.87 9.17
CA ILE A 73 0.99 3.41 8.93
C ILE A 73 1.05 4.37 7.73
N ARG A 74 0.21 4.12 6.74
CA ARG A 74 0.14 4.89 5.50
C ARG A 74 -1.22 5.56 5.34
N LEU A 75 -1.23 6.86 5.12
CA LEU A 75 -2.39 7.63 4.70
C LEU A 75 -2.27 8.01 3.22
N ASN A 76 -3.22 7.58 2.41
CA ASN A 76 -3.31 7.91 0.98
C ASN A 76 -4.52 8.81 0.73
N PHE A 77 -4.33 9.95 0.08
CA PHE A 77 -5.43 10.77 -0.41
C PHE A 77 -5.77 10.37 -1.85
N THR A 78 -7.06 10.21 -2.16
CA THR A 78 -7.51 9.90 -3.52
C THR A 78 -7.31 11.09 -4.47
N ARG A 79 -7.35 12.31 -3.93
CA ARG A 79 -6.93 13.54 -4.63
C ARG A 79 -5.84 14.20 -3.79
N PRO A 80 -4.69 14.57 -4.38
CA PRO A 80 -3.64 15.27 -3.65
C PRO A 80 -4.16 16.54 -2.97
N VAL A 81 -3.74 16.76 -1.72
CA VAL A 81 -4.22 17.86 -0.89
C VAL A 81 -3.11 18.90 -0.73
N PRO A 82 -3.38 20.20 -0.90
CA PRO A 82 -2.37 21.23 -0.68
C PRO A 82 -1.75 21.15 0.72
N GLU A 83 -0.44 21.28 0.83
CA GLU A 83 0.27 21.27 2.12
C GLU A 83 -0.17 22.42 3.04
N GLN A 84 -0.56 23.55 2.43
CA GLN A 84 -1.11 24.72 3.12
C GLN A 84 -2.48 24.45 3.76
N HIS A 85 -3.13 23.33 3.45
CA HIS A 85 -4.42 22.99 4.02
C HIS A 85 -4.31 22.82 5.55
N PRO A 86 -5.15 23.48 6.37
CA PRO A 86 -4.98 23.51 7.83
C PRO A 86 -4.83 22.13 8.48
N TYR A 87 -5.63 21.16 8.04
CA TYR A 87 -5.59 19.80 8.59
C TYR A 87 -4.36 18.99 8.14
N VAL A 88 -3.84 19.24 6.93
CA VAL A 88 -2.60 18.60 6.46
C VAL A 88 -1.42 19.20 7.20
N ARG A 89 -1.38 20.53 7.32
CA ARG A 89 -0.35 21.23 8.08
C ARG A 89 -0.31 20.77 9.54
N TYR A 90 -1.47 20.68 10.19
CA TYR A 90 -1.59 20.16 11.55
C TYR A 90 -1.04 18.74 11.67
N MET A 91 -1.41 17.86 10.74
CA MET A 91 -0.93 16.48 10.70
C MET A 91 0.59 16.42 10.58
N LEU A 92 1.18 17.17 9.66
CA LEU A 92 2.63 17.19 9.45
C LEU A 92 3.38 17.70 10.69
N THR A 93 2.91 18.78 11.31
CA THR A 93 3.50 19.29 12.56
C THR A 93 3.36 18.29 13.70
N ALA A 94 2.24 17.58 13.79
CA ALA A 94 2.05 16.55 14.81
C ALA A 94 2.99 15.35 14.58
N LEU A 95 3.16 14.90 13.34
CA LEU A 95 4.10 13.82 12.99
C LEU A 95 5.55 14.21 13.24
N GLU A 96 5.92 15.45 12.91
CA GLU A 96 7.25 16.00 13.20
C GLU A 96 7.55 15.96 14.70
N ARG A 97 6.57 16.35 15.54
CA ARG A 97 6.71 16.25 17.00
C ARG A 97 6.86 14.80 17.45
N LEU A 98 6.02 13.89 16.95
CA LEU A 98 6.09 12.47 17.31
C LEU A 98 7.44 11.86 16.90
N ALA A 99 7.96 12.19 15.72
CA ALA A 99 9.27 11.70 15.28
C ALA A 99 10.43 12.23 16.14
N ALA A 100 10.29 13.43 16.71
CA ALA A 100 11.26 13.97 17.66
C ALA A 100 11.14 13.34 19.07
N ASP A 101 9.91 13.02 19.48
CA ASP A 101 9.62 12.45 20.81
C ASP A 101 9.96 10.94 20.89
N TYR A 102 9.88 10.21 19.78
CA TYR A 102 10.06 8.76 19.73
C TYR A 102 11.22 8.33 18.81
N GLU A 103 12.25 7.74 19.40
CA GLU A 103 13.42 7.24 18.67
C GLU A 103 13.04 6.12 17.69
N GLY A 104 13.48 6.25 16.43
CA GLY A 104 13.20 5.30 15.35
C GLY A 104 11.86 5.47 14.64
N LEU A 105 11.03 6.44 15.06
CA LEU A 105 9.82 6.82 14.33
C LEU A 105 10.19 7.81 13.22
N GLU A 106 9.90 7.46 11.97
CA GLU A 106 10.18 8.30 10.80
C GLU A 106 8.90 8.51 9.99
N TYR A 107 8.81 9.62 9.26
CA TYR A 107 7.73 9.84 8.32
C TYR A 107 8.23 10.39 6.98
N THR A 108 7.60 9.91 5.90
CA THR A 108 7.82 10.35 4.53
C THR A 108 6.53 10.92 3.97
N VAL A 109 6.65 12.02 3.22
CA VAL A 109 5.51 12.69 2.58
C VAL A 109 5.71 12.62 1.07
N GLU A 110 4.86 11.86 0.39
CA GLU A 110 4.86 11.80 -1.08
C GLU A 110 4.00 12.94 -1.63
N ARG A 111 4.58 13.67 -2.58
CA ARG A 111 3.95 14.82 -3.23
C ARG A 111 3.78 14.55 -4.72
N ASP A 112 2.74 15.13 -5.30
CA ASP A 112 2.57 15.17 -6.75
C ASP A 112 3.46 16.24 -7.40
N ASP A 113 3.38 16.35 -8.72
CA ASP A 113 4.14 17.32 -9.52
C ASP A 113 3.79 18.78 -9.19
N GLU A 114 2.64 19.03 -8.53
CA GLU A 114 2.19 20.35 -8.09
C GLU A 114 2.57 20.65 -6.62
N GLY A 115 3.30 19.74 -5.96
CA GLY A 115 3.71 19.87 -4.56
C GLY A 115 2.58 19.61 -3.55
N LYS A 116 1.46 19.02 -3.97
CA LYS A 116 0.35 18.62 -3.10
C LYS A 116 0.62 17.24 -2.50
N VAL A 117 0.20 17.04 -1.27
CA VAL A 117 0.41 15.79 -0.53
C VAL A 117 -0.52 14.71 -1.07
N ALA A 118 0.07 13.68 -1.68
CA ALA A 118 -0.64 12.51 -2.19
C ALA A 118 -0.70 11.40 -1.13
N SER A 119 0.41 11.17 -0.43
CA SER A 119 0.47 10.18 0.65
C SER A 119 1.40 10.60 1.79
N VAL A 120 1.17 10.02 2.95
CA VAL A 120 2.05 10.11 4.12
C VAL A 120 2.29 8.70 4.64
N ILE A 121 3.55 8.35 4.82
CA ILE A 121 4.00 7.04 5.27
C ILE A 121 4.77 7.24 6.57
N VAL A 122 4.33 6.61 7.64
CA VAL A 122 5.02 6.63 8.94
C VAL A 122 5.57 5.24 9.19
N THR A 123 6.89 5.13 9.42
CA THR A 123 7.63 3.89 9.65
C THR A 123 8.21 3.85 11.05
N GLY A 124 8.53 2.65 11.56
CA GLY A 124 9.04 2.48 12.93
C GLY A 124 7.94 2.63 13.99
N VAL A 125 6.67 2.44 13.61
CA VAL A 125 5.54 2.51 14.52
C VAL A 125 5.60 1.33 15.49
N THR A 126 5.64 1.62 16.79
CA THR A 126 5.63 0.63 17.86
C THR A 126 4.24 0.58 18.49
N ARG A 127 3.99 -0.38 19.40
CA ARG A 127 2.70 -0.45 20.10
C ARG A 127 2.39 0.79 20.94
N ASP A 128 3.43 1.48 21.42
CA ASP A 128 3.29 2.65 22.28
C ASP A 128 2.95 3.91 21.45
N THR A 129 3.36 3.94 20.18
CA THR A 129 3.11 5.07 19.26
C THR A 129 1.96 4.82 18.29
N GLU A 130 1.52 3.56 18.11
CA GLU A 130 0.49 3.14 17.16
C GLU A 130 -0.78 3.99 17.29
N ASP A 131 -1.31 4.13 18.50
CA ASP A 131 -2.56 4.85 18.74
C ASP A 131 -2.45 6.36 18.45
N GLU A 132 -1.33 6.99 18.82
CA GLU A 132 -1.10 8.43 18.59
C GLU A 132 -0.93 8.73 17.10
N VAL A 133 -0.09 7.96 16.41
CA VAL A 133 0.14 8.09 14.97
C VAL A 133 -1.17 7.84 14.21
N TYR A 134 -1.89 6.78 14.56
CA TYR A 134 -3.16 6.45 13.92
C TYR A 134 -4.19 7.57 14.12
N ALA A 135 -4.31 8.11 15.33
CA ALA A 135 -5.26 9.19 15.64
C ALA A 135 -4.96 10.48 14.85
N VAL A 136 -3.69 10.86 14.72
CA VAL A 136 -3.26 12.05 13.94
C VAL A 136 -3.64 11.90 12.48
N LEU A 137 -3.30 10.75 11.87
CA LEU A 137 -3.58 10.48 10.46
C LEU A 137 -5.10 10.33 10.20
N GLU A 138 -5.82 9.65 11.09
CA GLU A 138 -7.27 9.50 11.02
C GLU A 138 -7.99 10.86 11.08
N PHE A 139 -7.57 11.74 12.00
CA PHE A 139 -8.18 13.06 12.14
C PHE A 139 -8.07 13.87 10.85
N ALA A 140 -6.88 13.91 10.25
CA ALA A 140 -6.64 14.59 8.99
C ALA A 140 -7.48 14.00 7.86
N ALA A 141 -7.50 12.67 7.74
CA ALA A 141 -8.27 11.96 6.72
C ALA A 141 -9.77 12.26 6.82
N LYS A 142 -10.33 12.22 8.03
CA LYS A 142 -11.73 12.56 8.30
C LYS A 142 -12.04 13.99 7.90
N LYS A 143 -11.20 14.94 8.32
CA LYS A 143 -11.44 16.36 8.05
C LYS A 143 -11.29 16.74 6.59
N VAL A 144 -10.35 16.13 5.87
CA VAL A 144 -10.22 16.29 4.42
C VAL A 144 -11.42 15.68 3.70
N SER A 145 -11.93 14.53 4.15
CA SER A 145 -13.10 13.89 3.51
C SER A 145 -14.39 14.71 3.64
N GLU A 146 -14.50 15.58 4.64
CA GLU A 146 -15.66 16.46 4.83
C GLU A 146 -15.71 17.62 3.81
N LEU A 147 -14.62 17.86 3.05
CA LEU A 147 -14.53 18.93 2.07
C LEU A 147 -15.23 18.54 0.75
N PRO A 148 -15.80 19.52 0.03
CA PRO A 148 -16.34 19.27 -1.30
C PRO A 148 -15.22 18.85 -2.25
N LEU A 149 -15.39 17.68 -2.88
CA LEU A 149 -14.51 17.22 -3.96
C LEU A 149 -14.77 18.11 -5.19
N ARG A 150 -14.05 19.24 -5.29
CA ARG A 150 -13.99 20.03 -6.54
C ARG A 150 -13.17 19.24 -7.56
#